data_AF-A0A533RLZ0-F1
#
_entry.id   AF-A0A533RLZ0-F1
#
_cell.length_a   1.000
_cell.length_b   1.000
_cell.length_c   1.000
_cell.angle_alpha   90.00
_cell.angle_beta   90.00
_cell.angle_gamma   90.00
#
_symmetry.space_group_name_H-M   'P 1'
#
loop_
_entity.id
_entity.type
_entity.pdbx_description
1 polymer ?
#
loop_
_entity_poly.entity_id
_entity_poly.type
_entity_poly.pdbx_seq_one_letter_code
_entity_poly.pdbx_strand_id
1 'polypeptide(L)'
;MDIMALIDRIEEIVESGRSMPFTSSKMVDPEKIYEIIDEVRAQFPDEIKQARWVLKERQEMLEEAEKEANRVLEEARERAQALAAEQEVVKMAEQQAAEMLDSARQREREIRLGAEDYADEMLANLEVNLGKLLTSVQRGRDRLQGKVGQRQ
;
A
#
# COMPACT_ATOMS: atom_id res chain seq x y z
N MET A 1 38.34 -25.59 -32.75
CA MET A 1 39.35 -25.51 -31.67
C MET A 1 39.19 -24.11 -31.08
N ASP A 2 39.69 -23.76 -29.89
CA ASP A 2 39.67 -22.34 -29.51
C ASP A 2 40.65 -21.60 -30.43
N ILE A 3 40.32 -20.39 -30.90
CA ILE A 3 41.24 -19.56 -31.69
C ILE A 3 42.55 -19.34 -30.92
N MET A 4 42.49 -19.24 -29.60
CA MET A 4 43.69 -19.17 -28.76
C MET A 4 44.57 -20.41 -28.91
N ALA A 5 43.97 -21.60 -28.94
CA ALA A 5 44.71 -22.84 -29.16
C ALA A 5 45.29 -22.96 -30.58
N LEU A 6 44.65 -22.35 -31.59
CA LEU A 6 45.21 -22.27 -32.95
C LEU A 6 46.41 -21.30 -33.01
N ILE A 7 46.34 -20.19 -32.27
CA ILE A 7 47.45 -19.24 -32.14
C ILE A 7 48.64 -19.90 -31.42
N ASP A 8 48.39 -20.58 -30.30
CA ASP A 8 49.42 -21.30 -29.54
C ASP A 8 50.12 -22.35 -30.42
N ARG A 9 49.37 -23.00 -31.31
CA ARG A 9 49.92 -23.98 -32.26
C ARG A 9 50.78 -23.35 -33.35
N ILE A 10 50.43 -22.16 -33.84
CA ILE A 10 51.30 -21.40 -34.76
C ILE A 10 52.59 -21.02 -34.03
N GLU A 11 52.49 -20.57 -32.78
CA GLU A 11 53.64 -20.22 -31.94
C GLU A 11 54.57 -21.43 -31.74
N GLU A 12 54.03 -22.59 -31.41
CA GLU A 12 54.80 -23.84 -31.26
C GLU A 12 55.50 -24.27 -32.58
N ILE A 13 54.81 -24.15 -33.71
CA ILE A 13 55.37 -24.47 -35.04
C ILE A 13 56.54 -23.52 -35.39
N VAL A 14 56.41 -22.24 -35.04
CA VAL A 14 57.47 -21.25 -35.23
C VAL A 14 58.62 -21.48 -34.25
N GLU A 15 58.34 -21.86 -33.01
CA GLU A 15 59.35 -22.13 -31.99
C GLU A 15 60.16 -23.39 -32.26
N SER A 16 59.51 -24.47 -32.73
CA SER A 16 60.14 -25.76 -33.05
C SER A 16 60.84 -25.79 -34.42
N GLY A 17 60.70 -24.72 -35.23
CA GLY A 17 61.34 -24.59 -36.54
C GLY A 17 62.88 -24.67 -36.48
N ARG A 18 63.48 -25.35 -37.46
CA ARG A 18 64.94 -25.60 -37.50
C ARG A 18 65.68 -24.28 -37.67
N SER A 19 66.57 -23.93 -36.73
CA SER A 19 67.41 -22.74 -36.84
C SER A 19 68.44 -22.88 -37.96
N MET A 20 68.59 -21.84 -38.77
CA MET A 20 69.55 -21.80 -39.87
C MET A 20 70.91 -21.29 -39.38
N PRO A 21 72.04 -21.92 -39.74
CA PRO A 21 73.36 -21.48 -39.31
C PRO A 21 73.68 -20.09 -39.91
N PHE A 22 74.32 -19.24 -39.10
CA PHE A 22 74.69 -17.87 -39.46
C PHE A 22 73.53 -16.88 -39.64
N THR A 23 72.28 -17.24 -39.26
CA THR A 23 71.12 -16.32 -39.27
C THR A 23 70.26 -16.49 -38.02
N SER A 24 69.38 -15.52 -37.74
CA SER A 24 68.37 -15.60 -36.69
C SER A 24 67.04 -16.23 -37.17
N SER A 25 67.01 -16.78 -38.39
CA SER A 25 65.80 -17.29 -39.02
C SER A 25 65.57 -18.76 -38.66
N LYS A 26 64.29 -19.12 -38.45
CA LYS A 26 63.84 -20.51 -38.31
C LYS A 26 63.16 -20.96 -39.61
N MET A 27 63.44 -22.18 -40.02
CA MET A 27 62.80 -22.82 -41.16
C MET A 27 61.52 -23.50 -40.69
N VAL A 28 60.40 -23.14 -41.31
CA VAL A 28 59.06 -23.58 -40.94
C VAL A 28 58.31 -24.05 -42.19
N ASP A 29 57.40 -25.00 -42.02
CA ASP A 29 56.55 -25.52 -43.09
C ASP A 29 55.38 -24.54 -43.34
N PRO A 30 55.35 -23.84 -44.49
CA PRO A 30 54.33 -22.84 -44.76
C PRO A 30 52.93 -23.46 -44.92
N GLU A 31 52.81 -24.70 -45.41
CA GLU A 31 51.51 -25.35 -45.63
C GLU A 31 50.77 -25.52 -44.30
N LYS A 32 51.47 -25.99 -43.26
CA LYS A 32 50.92 -26.14 -41.91
C LYS A 32 50.48 -24.83 -41.27
N ILE A 33 51.21 -23.74 -41.52
CA ILE A 33 50.82 -22.41 -41.03
C ILE A 33 49.55 -21.93 -41.76
N TYR A 34 49.49 -22.10 -43.08
CA TYR A 34 48.32 -21.68 -43.86
C TYR A 34 47.06 -22.46 -43.48
N GLU A 35 47.17 -23.77 -43.21
CA GLU A 35 46.05 -24.58 -42.71
C GLU A 35 45.47 -24.01 -41.40
N ILE A 36 46.33 -23.63 -40.46
CA ILE A 36 45.88 -23.07 -39.18
C ILE A 36 45.29 -21.66 -39.38
N ILE A 37 45.88 -20.83 -40.24
CA ILE A 37 45.35 -19.51 -40.58
C ILE A 37 43.96 -19.62 -41.22
N ASP A 38 43.74 -20.61 -42.09
CA ASP A 38 42.45 -20.83 -42.72
C ASP A 38 41.41 -21.35 -41.71
N GLU A 39 41.80 -22.18 -40.74
CA GLU A 39 40.93 -22.59 -39.64
C GLU A 39 40.55 -21.40 -38.74
N VAL A 40 41.50 -20.52 -38.39
CA VAL A 40 41.23 -19.28 -37.67
C VAL A 40 40.28 -18.38 -38.48
N ARG A 41 40.53 -18.20 -39.79
CA ARG A 41 39.67 -17.38 -40.65
C ARG A 41 38.25 -17.94 -40.77
N ALA A 42 38.08 -19.25 -40.67
CA ALA A 42 36.78 -19.90 -40.68
C ALA A 42 36.01 -19.73 -39.36
N GLN A 43 36.69 -19.81 -38.20
CA GLN A 43 36.07 -19.79 -36.87
C GLN A 43 35.87 -18.35 -36.32
N PHE A 44 36.77 -17.42 -36.63
CA PHE A 44 36.76 -16.04 -36.13
C PHE A 44 35.46 -15.26 -36.40
N PRO A 45 34.84 -15.34 -37.59
CA PRO A 45 33.60 -14.61 -37.86
C PRO A 45 32.44 -15.03 -36.96
N ASP A 46 32.34 -16.31 -36.63
CA ASP A 46 31.26 -16.87 -35.82
C ASP A 46 31.41 -16.48 -34.34
N GLU A 47 32.62 -16.49 -33.80
CA GLU A 47 32.89 -16.03 -32.42
C GLU A 47 32.55 -14.54 -32.24
N ILE A 48 32.93 -13.69 -33.20
CA ILE A 48 32.59 -12.26 -33.16
C ILE A 48 31.07 -12.05 -33.31
N LYS A 49 30.37 -12.92 -34.07
CA LYS A 49 28.91 -12.87 -34.20
C LYS A 49 28.23 -13.28 -32.90
N GLN A 50 28.71 -14.32 -32.23
CA GLN A 50 28.23 -14.76 -30.92
C GLN A 50 28.45 -13.68 -29.87
N ALA A 51 29.64 -13.08 -29.79
CA ALA A 51 29.93 -11.99 -28.85
C ALA A 51 28.99 -10.79 -29.07
N ARG A 52 28.76 -10.39 -30.33
CA ARG A 52 27.79 -9.33 -30.66
C ARG A 52 26.36 -9.68 -30.27
N TRP A 53 25.97 -10.94 -30.45
CA TRP A 53 24.65 -11.42 -30.07
C TRP A 53 24.45 -11.38 -28.55
N VAL A 54 25.41 -11.87 -27.76
CA VAL A 54 25.37 -11.81 -26.30
C VAL A 54 25.28 -10.37 -25.79
N LEU A 55 26.03 -9.43 -26.38
CA LEU A 55 25.95 -8.02 -26.01
C LEU A 55 24.57 -7.43 -26.31
N LYS A 56 23.98 -7.79 -27.45
CA LYS A 56 22.64 -7.34 -27.82
C LYS A 56 21.57 -7.91 -26.88
N GLU A 57 21.60 -9.20 -26.61
CA GLU A 57 20.64 -9.86 -25.72
C GLU A 57 20.73 -9.32 -24.28
N ARG A 58 21.95 -9.05 -23.80
CA ARG A 58 22.15 -8.36 -22.52
C ARG A 58 21.51 -6.98 -22.50
N GLN A 59 21.65 -6.20 -23.57
CA GLN A 59 21.07 -4.86 -23.65
C GLN A 59 19.54 -4.94 -23.65
N GLU A 60 18.95 -5.85 -24.44
CA GLU A 60 17.50 -6.08 -24.47
C GLU A 60 16.97 -6.53 -23.09
N MET A 61 17.69 -7.42 -22.41
CA MET A 61 17.33 -7.86 -21.05
C MET A 61 17.37 -6.71 -20.04
N LEU A 62 18.36 -5.82 -20.12
CA LEU A 62 18.46 -4.66 -19.23
C LEU A 62 17.31 -3.67 -19.47
N GLU A 63 16.97 -3.42 -20.73
CA GLU A 63 15.86 -2.54 -21.10
C GLU A 63 14.52 -3.11 -20.63
N GLU A 64 14.30 -4.42 -20.78
CA GLU A 64 13.11 -5.09 -20.28
C GLU A 64 13.01 -5.03 -18.76
N ALA A 65 14.13 -5.28 -18.05
CA ALA A 65 14.19 -5.20 -16.60
C ALA A 65 13.92 -3.78 -16.09
N GLU A 66 14.46 -2.75 -16.76
CA GLU A 66 14.20 -1.35 -16.41
C GLU A 66 12.73 -0.98 -16.64
N LYS A 67 12.15 -1.41 -17.76
CA LYS A 67 10.73 -1.18 -18.05
C LYS A 67 9.82 -1.84 -17.01
N GLU A 68 10.11 -3.09 -16.64
CA GLU A 68 9.36 -3.82 -15.64
C GLU A 68 9.50 -3.18 -14.25
N ALA A 69 10.72 -2.77 -13.86
CA ALA A 69 10.95 -2.07 -12.61
C ALA A 69 10.16 -0.76 -12.53
N ASN A 70 10.14 0.01 -13.63
CA ASN A 70 9.34 1.24 -13.71
C ASN A 70 7.84 0.95 -13.59
N ARG A 71 7.34 -0.08 -14.26
CA ARG A 71 5.93 -0.50 -14.15
C ARG A 71 5.56 -0.87 -12.71
N VAL A 72 6.39 -1.68 -12.04
CA VAL A 72 6.16 -2.08 -10.65
C VAL A 72 6.17 -0.86 -9.71
N LEU A 73 7.07 0.10 -9.93
CA LEU A 73 7.12 1.34 -9.16
C LEU A 73 5.87 2.21 -9.36
N GLU A 74 5.37 2.33 -10.59
CA GLU A 74 4.14 3.06 -10.88
C GLU A 74 2.93 2.40 -10.20
N GLU A 75 2.75 1.08 -10.39
CA GLU A 75 1.67 0.34 -9.74
C GLU A 75 1.72 0.45 -8.20
N ALA A 76 2.92 0.40 -7.61
CA ALA A 76 3.09 0.57 -6.16
C ALA A 76 2.72 1.98 -5.69
N ARG A 77 3.07 3.01 -6.46
CA ARG A 77 2.70 4.41 -6.15
C ARG A 77 1.20 4.63 -6.24
N GLU A 78 0.55 4.12 -7.27
CA GLU A 78 -0.91 4.21 -7.43
C GLU A 78 -1.64 3.53 -6.26
N ARG A 79 -1.21 2.32 -5.88
CA ARG A 79 -1.78 1.60 -4.73
C ARG A 79 -1.57 2.36 -3.42
N ALA A 80 -0.39 2.93 -3.21
CA ALA A 80 -0.11 3.73 -2.01
C ALA A 80 -1.01 4.97 -1.93
N GLN A 81 -1.24 5.65 -3.05
CA GLN A 81 -2.15 6.80 -3.11
C GLN A 81 -3.60 6.38 -2.84
N ALA A 82 -4.06 5.28 -3.41
CA ALA A 82 -5.40 4.75 -3.18
C ALA A 82 -5.63 4.40 -1.70
N LEU A 83 -4.67 3.71 -1.06
CA LEU A 83 -4.74 3.38 0.36
C LEU A 83 -4.72 4.62 1.25
N ALA A 84 -3.90 5.61 0.92
CA ALA A 84 -3.87 6.87 1.69
C ALA A 84 -5.21 7.61 1.60
N ALA A 85 -5.82 7.66 0.41
CA ALA A 85 -7.14 8.25 0.21
C ALA A 85 -8.22 7.49 0.98
N GLU A 86 -8.20 6.15 0.96
CA GLU A 86 -9.13 5.31 1.74
C GLU A 86 -8.99 5.56 3.24
N GLN A 87 -7.75 5.62 3.75
CA GLN A 87 -7.49 5.93 5.17
C GLN A 87 -8.00 7.30 5.59
N GLU A 88 -7.87 8.32 4.72
CA GLU A 88 -8.41 9.65 4.99
C GLU A 88 -9.94 9.63 5.09
N VAL A 89 -10.61 8.92 4.17
CA VAL A 89 -12.07 8.74 4.21
C VAL A 89 -12.51 8.03 5.49
N VAL A 90 -11.82 6.96 5.89
CA VAL A 90 -12.12 6.24 7.14
C VAL A 90 -11.96 7.16 8.35
N LYS A 91 -10.86 7.92 8.43
CA LYS A 91 -10.63 8.85 9.53
C LYS A 91 -11.70 9.95 9.61
N MET A 92 -12.12 10.49 8.46
CA MET A 92 -13.22 11.46 8.40
C MET A 92 -14.54 10.85 8.87
N ALA A 93 -14.84 9.62 8.46
CA ALA A 93 -16.05 8.91 8.86
C ALA A 93 -16.07 8.63 10.38
N GLU A 94 -14.93 8.22 10.96
CA GLU A 94 -14.78 8.03 12.41
C GLU A 94 -15.01 9.34 13.18
N GLN A 95 -14.44 10.45 12.71
CA GLN A 95 -14.66 11.76 13.31
C GLN A 95 -16.14 12.17 13.27
N GLN A 96 -16.79 12.03 12.11
CA GLN A 96 -18.22 12.34 11.97
C GLN A 96 -19.09 11.45 12.87
N ALA A 97 -18.75 10.16 13.00
CA ALA A 97 -19.45 9.24 13.89
C ALA A 97 -19.31 9.66 15.36
N ALA A 98 -18.10 10.07 15.77
CA ALA A 98 -17.87 10.58 17.12
C ALA A 98 -18.68 11.85 17.41
N GLU A 99 -18.67 12.82 16.49
CA GLU A 99 -19.47 14.06 16.60
C GLU A 99 -20.97 13.77 16.68
N MET A 100 -21.47 12.81 15.87
CA MET A 100 -22.85 12.38 15.90
C MET A 100 -23.23 11.74 17.24
N LEU A 101 -22.38 10.88 17.79
CA LEU A 101 -22.61 10.24 19.09
C LEU A 101 -22.62 11.26 20.23
N ASP A 102 -21.71 12.23 20.21
CA ASP A 102 -21.67 13.27 21.23
C ASP A 102 -22.89 14.19 21.17
N SER A 103 -23.30 14.59 19.96
CA SER A 103 -24.54 15.34 19.73
C SER A 103 -25.78 14.56 20.19
N ALA A 104 -25.86 13.27 19.87
CA ALA A 104 -26.96 12.41 20.31
C ALA A 104 -27.02 12.31 21.84
N ARG A 105 -25.88 12.12 22.52
CA ARG A 105 -25.79 12.08 23.98
C ARG A 105 -26.15 13.41 24.63
N GLN A 106 -25.77 14.53 24.03
CA GLN A 106 -26.17 15.84 24.52
C GLN A 106 -27.69 16.01 24.43
N ARG A 107 -28.26 15.68 23.26
CA ARG A 107 -29.70 15.79 23.03
C ARG A 107 -30.51 14.85 23.93
N GLU A 108 -30.02 13.65 24.18
CA GLU A 108 -30.60 12.73 25.16
C GLU A 108 -30.67 13.36 26.56
N ARG A 109 -29.57 13.96 27.02
CA ARG A 109 -29.52 14.65 28.32
C ARG A 109 -30.50 15.82 28.39
N GLU A 110 -30.56 16.64 27.34
CA GLU A 110 -31.49 17.78 27.26
C GLU A 110 -32.95 17.31 27.30
N ILE A 111 -33.30 16.26 26.54
CA ILE A 111 -34.65 15.69 26.54
C ILE A 111 -34.99 15.13 27.93
N ARG A 112 -34.07 14.41 28.56
CA ARG A 112 -34.31 13.82 29.88
C ARG A 112 -34.57 14.89 30.94
N LEU A 113 -33.70 15.90 31.00
CA LEU A 113 -33.85 17.01 31.95
C LEU A 113 -35.15 17.78 31.68
N GLY A 114 -35.45 18.10 30.41
CA GLY A 114 -36.70 18.77 30.06
C GLY A 114 -37.96 17.96 30.39
N ALA A 115 -37.89 16.63 30.28
CA ALA A 115 -38.98 15.74 30.67
C ALA A 115 -39.16 15.66 32.20
N GLU A 116 -38.06 15.66 32.95
CA GLU A 116 -38.08 15.73 34.42
C GLU A 116 -38.70 17.06 34.90
N ASP A 117 -38.25 18.19 34.34
CA ASP A 117 -38.79 19.52 34.65
C ASP A 117 -40.29 19.62 34.32
N TYR A 118 -40.70 19.11 33.15
CA TYR A 118 -42.10 19.10 32.74
C TYR A 118 -42.96 18.22 33.66
N ALA A 119 -42.46 17.06 34.07
CA ALA A 119 -43.17 16.19 35.00
C ALA A 119 -43.36 16.86 36.36
N ASP A 120 -42.33 17.54 36.88
CA ASP A 120 -42.40 18.25 38.15
C ASP A 120 -43.41 19.40 38.10
N GLU A 121 -43.43 20.18 37.02
CA GLU A 121 -44.43 21.25 36.81
C GLU A 121 -45.86 20.68 36.79
N MET A 122 -46.07 19.56 36.09
CA MET A 122 -47.37 18.90 36.03
C MET A 122 -47.81 18.37 37.40
N LEU A 123 -46.90 17.80 38.18
CA LEU A 123 -47.17 17.32 39.53
C LEU A 123 -47.48 18.47 40.50
N ALA A 124 -46.72 19.57 40.44
CA ALA A 124 -46.97 20.77 41.24
C ALA A 124 -48.35 21.37 40.94
N ASN A 125 -48.72 21.47 39.66
CA ASN A 125 -50.06 21.92 39.25
C ASN A 125 -51.17 20.99 39.77
N LEU A 126 -50.95 19.67 39.73
CA LEU A 126 -51.88 18.69 40.26
C LEU A 126 -52.03 18.85 41.78
N GLU A 127 -50.93 19.02 42.52
CA GLU A 127 -50.92 19.22 43.97
C GLU A 127 -51.77 20.44 44.36
N VAL A 128 -51.58 21.59 43.70
CA VAL A 128 -52.34 22.81 43.97
C VAL A 128 -53.84 22.58 43.75
N ASN A 129 -54.22 21.88 42.68
CA ASN A 129 -55.62 21.59 42.37
C ASN A 129 -56.24 20.62 43.39
N LEU A 130 -55.53 19.58 43.77
CA LEU A 130 -55.97 18.65 44.82
C LEU A 130 -56.12 19.36 46.16
N GLY A 131 -55.22 20.29 46.52
CA GLY A 131 -55.33 21.11 47.72
C GLY A 131 -56.60 21.98 47.74
N LYS A 132 -56.96 22.60 46.61
CA LYS A 132 -58.22 23.35 46.46
C LYS A 132 -59.45 22.46 46.62
N LEU A 133 -59.44 21.28 46.01
CA LEU A 133 -60.52 20.30 46.13
C LEU A 133 -60.68 19.80 47.57
N LEU A 134 -59.58 19.44 48.24
CA LEU A 134 -59.57 18.99 49.63
C LEU A 134 -60.15 20.07 50.56
N THR A 135 -59.72 21.31 50.39
CA THR A 135 -60.25 22.46 51.14
C THR A 135 -61.76 22.62 50.92
N SER A 136 -62.23 22.41 49.70
CA SER A 136 -63.67 22.50 49.37
C SER A 136 -64.48 21.38 50.03
N VAL A 137 -63.94 20.16 50.06
CA VAL A 137 -64.53 19.01 50.76
C VAL A 137 -64.58 19.24 52.27
N GLN A 138 -63.50 19.73 52.87
CA GLN A 138 -63.43 20.06 54.31
C GLN A 138 -64.50 21.09 54.68
N ARG A 139 -64.60 22.21 53.95
CA ARG A 139 -65.66 23.20 54.15
C ARG A 139 -67.07 22.60 54.02
N GLY A 140 -67.26 21.68 53.07
CA GLY A 140 -68.51 20.95 52.91
C GLY A 140 -68.87 20.10 54.12
N ARG A 141 -67.88 19.38 54.69
CA ARG A 141 -68.04 18.58 55.91
C ARG A 141 -68.34 19.44 57.14
N ASP A 142 -67.60 20.53 57.34
CA ASP A 142 -67.80 21.43 58.48
C ASP A 142 -69.21 22.02 58.49
N ARG A 143 -69.73 22.40 57.31
CA ARG A 143 -71.12 22.87 57.17
C ARG A 143 -72.15 21.80 57.53
N LEU A 144 -71.89 20.53 57.23
CA LEU A 144 -72.79 19.44 57.61
C LEU A 144 -72.73 19.18 59.12
N GLN A 145 -71.55 19.16 59.74
CA GLN A 145 -71.41 18.99 61.19
C GLN A 145 -72.02 20.16 61.98
N GLY A 146 -71.83 21.40 61.54
CA GLY A 146 -72.46 22.58 62.14
C GLY A 146 -73.99 22.57 62.06
N LYS A 147 -74.56 21.97 61.01
CA LYS A 147 -76.02 21.75 60.89
C LYS A 147 -76.56 20.62 61.79
N VAL A 148 -75.71 19.69 62.23
CA VAL A 148 -76.09 18.62 63.16
C VAL A 148 -76.10 19.13 64.62
N GLY A 149 -75.25 20.10 64.97
CA GLY A 149 -75.20 20.70 66.31
C GLY A 149 -76.34 21.68 66.65
N GLN A 150 -77.06 22.22 65.66
CA GLN A 150 -78.20 23.14 65.87
C GLN A 150 -79.58 22.46 65.90
N ARG A 151 -79.62 21.12 65.83
CA ARG A 151 -80.83 20.32 65.97
C ARG A 151 -80.82 19.55 67.29
N GLN A 152 -80.79 20.25 68.42
CA GLN A 152 -81.21 19.75 69.73
C GLN A 152 -81.88 20.88 70.51
#